data_AF-A0A951FZN4-F1
#
_entry.id   AF-A0A951FZN4-F1
#
_cell.length_a   1.000
_cell.length_b   1.000
_cell.length_c   1.000
_cell.angle_alpha   90.00
_cell.angle_beta   90.00
_cell.angle_gamma   90.00
#
_symmetry.space_group_name_H-M   'P 1'
#
loop_
_entity.id
_entity.type
_entity.pdbx_description
1 polymer ?
#
loop_
_entity_poly.entity_id
_entity_poly.type
_entity_poly.pdbx_seq_one_letter_code
_entity_poly.pdbx_strand_id
1 'polypeptide(L)'
;MIVAFAVAVVALAAFPLVERLSREPMLDLSLLRKPTFVGGLIAAFGMNGSLYAVLLYITVYLQTGLHYSALGSGLRTAVITAGAMLTALPAGRLTQRVPVRWLIGPGLALVAIGLLLMRGIGADTSWTHLIPGFAIAGAGSGLVNAPLASTAVGVVPPQQSGMASGINTTFRQIGIATGVAALGSIFASRMRGATRATLTAHYATSLDALLLVVALVALTAGAIAVILIRPRDFHNAPPPTTGADQQACDNEPVVVA
;
A
#
# COMPACT_ATOMS: atom_id res chain seq x y z
N MET A 1 15.36 -20.14 -8.98
CA MET A 1 14.25 -19.22 -9.32
C MET A 1 13.07 -19.92 -9.98
N ILE A 2 13.25 -20.69 -11.08
CA ILE A 2 12.13 -21.31 -11.82
C ILE A 2 11.29 -22.26 -10.94
N VAL A 3 11.94 -23.09 -10.13
CA VAL A 3 11.25 -24.01 -9.20
C VAL A 3 10.40 -23.26 -8.18
N ALA A 4 10.90 -22.15 -7.62
CA ALA A 4 10.16 -21.34 -6.65
C ALA A 4 8.93 -20.67 -7.31
N PHE A 5 9.05 -20.19 -8.55
CA PHE A 5 7.91 -19.66 -9.31
C PHE A 5 6.89 -20.74 -9.64
N ALA A 6 7.34 -21.93 -10.05
CA ALA A 6 6.44 -23.05 -10.33
C ALA A 6 5.68 -23.48 -9.07
N VAL A 7 6.36 -23.62 -7.94
CA VAL A 7 5.74 -23.94 -6.64
C VAL A 7 4.76 -22.84 -6.21
N ALA A 8 5.12 -21.56 -6.39
CA ALA A 8 4.23 -20.44 -6.07
C ALA A 8 2.96 -20.47 -6.92
N VAL A 9 3.07 -20.68 -8.23
CA VAL A 9 1.91 -20.75 -9.14
C VAL A 9 1.03 -21.94 -8.81
N VAL A 10 1.63 -23.12 -8.57
CA VAL A 10 0.88 -24.33 -8.20
C VAL A 10 0.18 -24.13 -6.85
N ALA A 11 0.85 -23.57 -5.85
CA ALA A 11 0.26 -23.28 -4.55
C ALA A 11 -0.89 -22.27 -4.66
N LEU A 12 -0.72 -21.20 -5.45
CA LEU A 12 -1.75 -20.18 -5.67
C LEU A 12 -2.98 -20.74 -6.39
N ALA A 13 -2.77 -21.65 -7.35
CA ALA A 13 -3.84 -22.32 -8.08
C ALA A 13 -4.54 -23.40 -7.25
N ALA A 14 -3.80 -24.12 -6.41
CA ALA A 14 -4.34 -25.16 -5.53
C ALA A 14 -5.08 -24.58 -4.32
N PHE A 15 -4.66 -23.42 -3.81
CA PHE A 15 -5.24 -22.76 -2.64
C PHE A 15 -6.78 -22.62 -2.71
N PRO A 16 -7.39 -22.05 -3.77
CA PRO A 16 -8.85 -21.94 -3.83
C PRO A 16 -9.58 -23.28 -3.95
N LEU A 17 -8.93 -24.34 -4.46
CA LEU A 17 -9.52 -25.69 -4.42
C LEU A 17 -9.51 -26.23 -2.99
N VAL A 18 -8.37 -26.18 -2.30
CA VAL A 18 -8.24 -26.63 -0.91
C VAL A 18 -9.21 -25.87 -0.01
N GLU A 19 -9.31 -24.56 -0.18
CA GLU A 19 -10.20 -23.70 0.62
C GLU A 19 -11.69 -24.05 0.41
N ARG A 20 -12.08 -24.40 -0.82
CA ARG A 20 -13.47 -24.81 -1.13
C ARG A 20 -13.83 -26.19 -0.59
N LEU A 21 -12.84 -27.08 -0.39
CA LEU A 21 -13.05 -28.40 0.18
C LEU A 21 -12.98 -28.43 1.72
N SER A 22 -12.46 -27.37 2.35
CA SER A 22 -12.34 -27.27 3.81
C SER A 22 -13.70 -26.99 4.49
N ARG A 23 -13.96 -27.68 5.61
CA ARG A 23 -15.20 -27.54 6.40
C ARG A 23 -15.27 -26.21 7.17
N GLU A 24 -14.12 -25.68 7.56
CA GLU A 24 -13.96 -24.36 8.18
C GLU A 24 -12.93 -23.58 7.37
N PRO A 25 -13.34 -22.91 6.27
CA PRO A 25 -12.41 -22.13 5.46
C PRO A 25 -11.83 -20.97 6.29
N MET A 26 -10.50 -20.87 6.28
CA MET A 26 -9.77 -19.77 6.91
C MET A 26 -9.98 -18.46 6.15
N LEU A 27 -10.25 -18.52 4.84
CA LEU A 27 -10.47 -17.39 3.96
C LEU A 27 -11.85 -17.46 3.32
N ASP A 28 -12.72 -16.53 3.71
CA ASP A 28 -14.03 -16.39 3.11
C ASP A 28 -13.90 -15.74 1.71
N LEU A 29 -13.88 -16.57 0.68
CA LEU A 29 -13.77 -16.14 -0.72
C LEU A 29 -14.94 -15.23 -1.17
N SER A 30 -16.05 -15.18 -0.41
CA SER A 30 -17.14 -14.25 -0.69
C SER A 30 -16.70 -12.79 -0.55
N LEU A 31 -15.67 -12.50 0.25
CA LEU A 31 -15.10 -11.16 0.41
C LEU A 31 -14.47 -10.64 -0.88
N LEU A 32 -13.81 -11.52 -1.64
CA LEU A 32 -13.23 -11.16 -2.95
C LEU A 32 -14.30 -10.87 -4.01
N ARG A 33 -15.58 -11.20 -3.74
CA ARG A 33 -16.71 -10.80 -4.60
C ARG A 33 -17.22 -9.40 -4.26
N LYS A 34 -16.87 -8.84 -3.09
CA LYS A 34 -17.26 -7.48 -2.70
C LYS A 34 -16.36 -6.45 -3.40
N PRO A 35 -16.89 -5.56 -4.25
CA PRO A 35 -16.08 -4.63 -5.01
C PRO A 35 -15.30 -3.68 -4.11
N THR A 36 -15.86 -3.26 -2.96
CA THR A 36 -15.15 -2.41 -2.00
C THR A 36 -13.93 -3.08 -1.37
N PHE A 37 -14.00 -4.38 -1.07
CA PHE A 37 -12.86 -5.14 -0.56
C PHE A 37 -11.76 -5.23 -1.62
N VAL A 38 -12.12 -5.61 -2.85
CA VAL A 38 -11.18 -5.68 -3.98
C VAL A 38 -10.56 -4.31 -4.28
N GLY A 39 -11.35 -3.23 -4.24
CA GLY A 39 -10.84 -1.86 -4.41
C GLY A 39 -9.81 -1.47 -3.34
N GLY A 40 -10.04 -1.86 -2.09
CA GLY A 40 -9.07 -1.72 -1.00
C GLY A 40 -7.78 -2.52 -1.25
N LEU A 41 -7.90 -3.78 -1.67
CA LEU A 41 -6.74 -4.62 -2.00
C LEU A 41 -5.92 -4.07 -3.16
N ILE A 42 -6.57 -3.53 -4.20
CA ILE A 42 -5.90 -2.89 -5.34
C ILE A 42 -5.17 -1.62 -4.92
N ALA A 43 -5.80 -0.78 -4.09
CA ALA A 43 -5.13 0.41 -3.54
C ALA A 43 -3.94 0.03 -2.66
N ALA A 44 -4.09 -0.98 -1.80
CA ALA A 44 -3.01 -1.52 -0.98
C ALA A 44 -1.85 -2.04 -1.84
N PHE A 45 -2.14 -2.87 -2.84
CA PHE A 45 -1.15 -3.37 -3.79
C PHE A 45 -0.46 -2.22 -4.54
N GLY A 46 -1.23 -1.28 -5.11
CA GLY A 46 -0.72 -0.18 -5.91
C GLY A 46 0.14 0.79 -5.12
N MET A 47 -0.26 1.13 -3.89
CA MET A 47 0.53 1.96 -2.97
C MET A 47 1.87 1.30 -2.62
N ASN A 48 1.85 0.00 -2.31
CA ASN A 48 3.03 -0.73 -1.85
C ASN A 48 3.96 -1.10 -3.01
N GLY A 49 3.40 -1.43 -4.18
CA GLY A 49 4.15 -1.68 -5.42
C GLY A 49 4.64 -0.44 -6.15
N SER A 50 4.25 0.76 -5.71
CA SER A 50 4.77 2.03 -6.24
C SER A 50 5.80 2.64 -5.28
N LEU A 51 5.34 3.35 -4.25
CA LEU A 51 6.18 4.15 -3.34
C LEU A 51 7.22 3.30 -2.60
N TYR A 52 6.79 2.20 -1.99
CA TYR A 52 7.69 1.37 -1.18
C TYR A 52 8.62 0.52 -2.05
N ALA A 53 8.17 0.08 -3.22
CA ALA A 53 9.01 -0.62 -4.17
C ALA A 53 10.12 0.27 -4.76
N VAL A 54 9.81 1.51 -5.14
CA VAL A 54 10.83 2.44 -5.70
C VAL A 54 11.82 2.92 -4.64
N LEU A 55 11.43 2.91 -3.35
CA LEU A 55 12.28 3.32 -2.24
C LEU A 55 13.60 2.55 -2.17
N LEU A 56 13.60 1.28 -2.57
CA LEU A 56 14.81 0.46 -2.70
C LEU A 56 15.79 1.09 -3.70
N TYR A 57 15.31 1.47 -4.89
CA TYR A 57 16.14 2.07 -5.94
C TYR A 57 16.62 3.48 -5.57
N ILE A 58 15.79 4.24 -4.87
CA ILE A 58 16.16 5.56 -4.35
C ILE A 58 17.25 5.42 -3.28
N THR A 59 17.11 4.46 -2.37
CA THR A 59 18.10 4.22 -1.31
C THR A 59 19.44 3.79 -1.89
N VAL A 60 19.41 2.90 -2.90
CA VAL A 60 20.63 2.52 -3.63
C VAL A 60 21.23 3.73 -4.34
N TYR A 61 20.43 4.59 -4.98
CA TYR A 61 20.93 5.82 -5.60
C TYR A 61 21.63 6.77 -4.62
N LEU A 62 21.04 6.98 -3.43
CA LEU A 62 21.64 7.82 -2.39
C LEU A 62 23.00 7.28 -1.94
N GLN A 63 23.16 5.96 -1.87
CA GLN A 63 24.40 5.32 -1.42
C GLN A 63 25.45 5.23 -2.53
N THR A 64 25.08 4.72 -3.70
CA THR A 64 26.03 4.43 -4.78
C THR A 64 26.24 5.62 -5.72
N GLY A 65 25.21 6.44 -5.93
CA GLY A 65 25.27 7.61 -6.82
C GLY A 65 25.74 8.88 -6.09
N LEU A 66 25.18 9.15 -4.91
CA LEU A 66 25.51 10.34 -4.10
C LEU A 66 26.55 10.08 -2.99
N HIS A 67 27.06 8.84 -2.90
CA HIS A 67 28.10 8.45 -1.95
C HIS A 67 27.75 8.67 -0.46
N TYR A 68 26.46 8.69 -0.11
CA TYR A 68 26.06 8.77 1.29
C TYR A 68 26.24 7.42 2.00
N SER A 69 26.51 7.47 3.31
CA SER A 69 26.48 6.28 4.15
C SER A 69 25.08 5.67 4.21
N ALA A 70 24.99 4.39 4.59
CA ALA A 70 23.70 3.73 4.82
C ALA A 70 22.84 4.49 5.84
N LEU A 71 23.46 4.96 6.94
CA LEU A 71 22.80 5.77 7.95
C LEU A 71 22.34 7.12 7.39
N GLY A 72 23.18 7.79 6.59
CA GLY A 72 22.83 9.06 5.95
C GLY A 72 21.68 8.93 4.95
N SER A 73 21.61 7.81 4.24
CA SER A 73 20.50 7.51 3.32
C SER A 73 19.21 7.22 4.08
N GLY A 74 19.29 6.42 5.15
CA GLY A 74 18.17 6.14 6.04
C GLY A 74 17.56 7.42 6.64
N LEU A 75 18.41 8.30 7.17
CA LEU A 75 17.97 9.59 7.74
C LEU A 75 17.26 10.48 6.71
N ARG A 76 17.69 10.46 5.44
CA ARG A 76 17.03 11.21 4.36
C ARG A 76 15.70 10.59 3.95
N THR A 77 15.62 9.27 3.89
CA THR A 77 14.35 8.58 3.62
C THR A 77 13.34 8.73 4.77
N ALA A 78 13.80 9.09 5.97
CA ALA A 78 12.91 9.38 7.11
C ALA A 78 11.97 10.58 6.86
N VAL A 79 12.29 11.45 5.89
CA VAL A 79 11.38 12.54 5.45
C VAL A 79 10.04 11.98 4.98
N ILE A 80 10.02 10.81 4.31
CA ILE A 80 8.80 10.13 3.88
C ILE A 80 7.98 9.73 5.11
N THR A 81 8.63 9.12 6.11
CA THR A 81 7.99 8.71 7.36
C THR A 81 7.43 9.93 8.11
N ALA A 82 8.17 11.02 8.18
CA ALA A 82 7.71 12.27 8.79
C ALA A 82 6.44 12.81 8.08
N GLY A 83 6.44 12.86 6.74
CA GLY A 83 5.25 13.25 5.98
C GLY A 83 4.05 12.34 6.23
N ALA A 84 4.28 11.03 6.33
CA ALA A 84 3.24 10.06 6.65
C ALA A 84 2.68 10.25 8.07
N MET A 85 3.54 10.49 9.06
CA MET A 85 3.12 10.72 10.44
C MET A 85 2.27 11.99 10.58
N LEU A 86 2.65 13.07 9.89
CA LEU A 86 1.92 14.34 9.91
C LEU A 86 0.47 14.19 9.39
N THR A 87 0.25 13.29 8.44
CA THR A 87 -1.05 13.08 7.79
C THR A 87 -1.85 11.92 8.37
N ALA A 88 -1.22 10.99 9.09
CA ALA A 88 -1.87 9.83 9.68
C ALA A 88 -2.95 10.21 10.71
N LEU A 89 -2.67 11.17 11.61
CA LEU A 89 -3.62 11.62 12.63
C LEU A 89 -4.87 12.30 12.01
N PRO A 90 -4.72 13.28 11.09
CA PRO A 90 -5.86 13.81 10.34
C PRO A 90 -6.64 12.75 9.59
N ALA A 91 -5.95 11.82 8.91
CA ALA A 91 -6.58 10.77 8.10
C ALA A 91 -7.50 9.87 8.94
N GLY A 92 -7.04 9.44 10.12
CA GLY A 92 -7.86 8.64 11.04
C GLY A 92 -9.15 9.35 11.45
N ARG A 93 -9.08 10.64 11.80
CA ARG A 93 -10.27 11.45 12.14
C ARG A 93 -11.17 11.69 10.92
N LEU A 94 -10.58 11.94 9.75
CA LEU A 94 -11.32 12.24 8.53
C LEU A 94 -12.09 11.02 8.01
N THR A 95 -11.59 9.82 8.27
CA THR A 95 -12.26 8.54 7.94
C THR A 95 -13.63 8.42 8.64
N GLN A 96 -13.83 9.06 9.79
CA GLN A 96 -15.14 9.06 10.49
C GLN A 96 -16.18 9.99 9.85
N ARG A 97 -15.74 10.99 9.07
CA ARG A 97 -16.62 12.04 8.51
C ARG A 97 -16.74 12.01 7.00
N VAL A 98 -15.76 11.43 6.31
CA VAL A 98 -15.66 11.46 4.85
C VAL A 98 -15.59 10.00 4.34
N PRO A 99 -16.33 9.65 3.27
CA PRO A 99 -16.27 8.31 2.71
C PRO A 99 -14.85 7.94 2.28
N VAL A 100 -14.42 6.73 2.62
CA VAL A 100 -13.04 6.23 2.41
C VAL A 100 -12.54 6.41 0.97
N ARG A 101 -13.41 6.29 -0.04
CA ARG A 101 -13.03 6.51 -1.45
C ARG A 101 -12.38 7.88 -1.70
N TRP A 102 -12.84 8.91 -0.97
CA TRP A 102 -12.39 10.29 -1.10
C TRP A 102 -11.12 10.57 -0.32
N LEU A 103 -10.63 9.61 0.47
CA LEU A 103 -9.30 9.67 1.09
C LEU A 103 -8.29 8.87 0.26
N ILE A 104 -8.66 7.65 -0.17
CA ILE A 104 -7.75 6.76 -0.92
C ILE A 104 -7.37 7.34 -2.28
N GLY A 105 -8.36 7.82 -3.05
CA GLY A 105 -8.10 8.37 -4.39
C GLY A 105 -7.14 9.56 -4.37
N PRO A 106 -7.47 10.65 -3.65
CA PRO A 106 -6.60 11.81 -3.54
C PRO A 106 -5.26 11.49 -2.87
N GLY A 107 -5.22 10.59 -1.90
CA GLY A 107 -3.96 10.18 -1.28
C GLY A 107 -3.04 9.43 -2.24
N LEU A 108 -3.56 8.53 -3.08
CA LEU A 108 -2.79 7.89 -4.15
C LEU A 108 -2.37 8.87 -5.25
N ALA A 109 -3.20 9.88 -5.55
CA ALA A 109 -2.81 10.98 -6.43
C ALA A 109 -1.67 11.82 -5.85
N LEU A 110 -1.69 12.12 -4.54
CA LEU A 110 -0.59 12.78 -3.85
C LEU A 110 0.69 11.93 -3.89
N VAL A 111 0.59 10.61 -3.69
CA VAL A 111 1.73 9.71 -3.87
C VAL A 111 2.30 9.82 -5.29
N ALA A 112 1.45 9.76 -6.31
CA ALA A 112 1.88 9.90 -7.69
C ALA A 112 2.53 11.27 -7.98
N ILE A 113 1.96 12.37 -7.48
CA ILE A 113 2.53 13.72 -7.60
C ILE A 113 3.90 13.77 -6.92
N GLY A 114 4.03 13.23 -5.70
CA GLY A 114 5.29 13.17 -4.99
C GLY A 114 6.36 12.38 -5.76
N LEU A 115 5.98 11.26 -6.37
CA LEU A 115 6.85 10.46 -7.24
C LEU A 115 7.25 11.22 -8.51
N LEU A 116 6.32 11.97 -9.12
CA LEU A 116 6.62 12.81 -10.29
C LEU A 116 7.51 14.00 -9.94
N LEU A 117 7.38 14.58 -8.74
CA LEU A 117 8.24 15.68 -8.28
C LEU A 117 9.67 15.25 -8.03
N MET A 118 9.92 13.96 -7.79
CA MET A 118 11.27 13.41 -7.68
C MET A 118 11.96 13.28 -9.05
N ARG A 119 11.25 13.47 -10.17
CA ARG A 119 11.81 13.37 -11.52
C ARG A 119 12.76 14.53 -11.83
N GLY A 120 13.55 14.36 -12.89
CA GLY A 120 14.59 15.33 -13.28
C GLY A 120 15.91 15.09 -12.55
N ILE A 121 16.16 13.86 -12.10
CA ILE A 121 17.44 13.47 -11.49
C ILE A 121 18.50 13.38 -12.60
N GLY A 122 19.51 14.23 -12.51
CA GLY A 122 20.70 14.25 -13.36
C GLY A 122 21.97 13.96 -12.55
N ALA A 123 23.12 14.03 -13.22
CA ALA A 123 24.43 13.72 -12.61
C ALA A 123 24.82 14.68 -11.47
N ASP A 124 24.38 15.95 -11.53
CA ASP A 124 24.71 16.98 -10.54
C ASP A 124 23.59 17.25 -9.53
N THR A 125 22.52 16.45 -9.55
CA THR A 125 21.34 16.68 -8.73
C THR A 125 21.61 16.35 -7.26
N SER A 126 21.53 17.36 -6.39
CA SER A 126 21.61 17.19 -4.94
C SER A 126 20.39 16.43 -4.40
N TRP A 127 20.58 15.75 -3.26
CA TRP A 127 19.51 15.05 -2.54
C TRP A 127 18.33 15.97 -2.17
N THR A 128 18.57 17.28 -2.06
CA THR A 128 17.54 18.28 -1.74
C THR A 128 16.40 18.32 -2.75
N HIS A 129 16.68 17.92 -4.00
CA HIS A 129 15.67 17.77 -5.05
C HIS A 129 14.58 16.74 -4.70
N LEU A 130 14.93 15.72 -3.90
CA LEU A 130 14.00 14.66 -3.50
C LEU A 130 13.09 15.05 -2.34
N ILE A 131 13.43 16.09 -1.57
CA ILE A 131 12.69 16.53 -0.38
C ILE A 131 11.21 16.82 -0.68
N PRO A 132 10.84 17.67 -1.65
CA PRO A 132 9.43 17.96 -1.93
C PRO A 132 8.66 16.69 -2.31
N GLY A 133 9.28 15.82 -3.12
CA GLY A 133 8.71 14.53 -3.47
C GLY A 133 8.50 13.62 -2.26
N PHE A 134 9.49 13.53 -1.36
CA PHE A 134 9.42 12.70 -0.16
C PHE A 134 8.33 13.19 0.79
N ALA A 135 8.24 14.51 0.98
CA ALA A 135 7.23 15.12 1.82
C ALA A 135 5.81 14.85 1.28
N ILE A 136 5.59 15.08 -0.02
CA ILE A 136 4.28 14.92 -0.66
C ILE A 136 3.89 13.44 -0.78
N ALA A 137 4.81 12.56 -1.17
CA ALA A 137 4.55 11.13 -1.24
C ALA A 137 4.33 10.53 0.15
N GLY A 138 5.10 10.97 1.14
CA GLY A 138 4.89 10.63 2.55
C GLY A 138 3.51 11.05 3.04
N ALA A 139 3.13 12.31 2.80
CA ALA A 139 1.80 12.83 3.13
C ALA A 139 0.67 12.05 2.46
N GLY A 140 0.79 11.74 1.17
CA GLY A 140 -0.16 10.88 0.48
C GLY A 140 -0.24 9.48 1.11
N SER A 141 0.90 8.88 1.47
CA SER A 141 0.95 7.56 2.10
C SER A 141 0.26 7.52 3.47
N GLY A 142 0.47 8.54 4.31
CA GLY A 142 -0.19 8.64 5.62
C GLY A 142 -1.71 8.83 5.49
N LEU A 143 -2.14 9.59 4.48
CA LEU A 143 -3.56 9.76 4.17
C LEU A 143 -4.26 8.47 3.75
N VAL A 144 -3.57 7.58 3.04
CA VAL A 144 -4.14 6.33 2.49
C VAL A 144 -4.07 5.16 3.47
N ASN A 145 -3.01 5.06 4.29
CA ASN A 145 -2.77 3.88 5.14
C ASN A 145 -3.90 3.64 6.17
N ALA A 146 -4.39 4.69 6.83
CA ALA A 146 -5.47 4.54 7.83
C ALA A 146 -6.81 4.11 7.18
N PRO A 147 -7.29 4.76 6.10
CA PRO A 147 -8.49 4.32 5.39
C PRO A 147 -8.39 2.94 4.76
N LEU A 148 -7.20 2.52 4.31
CA LEU A 148 -6.99 1.15 3.81
C LEU A 148 -7.21 0.12 4.91
N ALA A 149 -6.61 0.33 6.08
CA ALA A 149 -6.77 -0.57 7.22
C ALA A 149 -8.23 -0.63 7.70
N SER A 150 -8.90 0.53 7.78
CA SER A 150 -10.32 0.57 8.18
C SER A 150 -11.23 -0.05 7.12
N THR A 151 -10.93 0.08 5.83
CA THR A 151 -11.69 -0.58 4.75
C THR A 151 -11.57 -2.09 4.81
N ALA A 152 -10.35 -2.61 5.05
CA ALA A 152 -10.13 -4.04 5.16
C ALA A 152 -11.00 -4.66 6.28
N VAL A 153 -11.08 -4.00 7.43
CA VAL A 153 -11.84 -4.51 8.58
C VAL A 153 -13.33 -4.13 8.53
N GLY A 154 -13.69 -3.00 7.94
CA GLY A 154 -15.06 -2.45 7.97
C GLY A 154 -16.05 -3.08 6.97
N VAL A 155 -15.58 -3.92 6.05
CA VAL A 155 -16.43 -4.64 5.07
C VAL A 155 -16.78 -6.05 5.52
N VAL A 156 -16.29 -6.47 6.70
CA VAL A 156 -16.46 -7.82 7.25
C VAL A 156 -17.06 -7.76 8.67
N PRO A 157 -17.77 -8.81 9.11
CA PRO A 157 -18.17 -8.94 10.50
C PRO A 157 -16.96 -8.95 11.46
N PRO A 158 -17.10 -8.51 12.72
CA PRO A 158 -16.01 -8.44 13.69
C PRO A 158 -15.21 -9.76 13.83
N GLN A 159 -15.89 -10.90 13.74
CA GLN A 159 -15.30 -12.24 13.84
C GLN A 159 -14.33 -12.55 12.68
N GLN A 160 -14.47 -11.88 11.53
CA GLN A 160 -13.64 -12.07 10.34
C GLN A 160 -12.60 -10.94 10.14
N SER A 161 -12.54 -9.97 11.05
CA SER A 161 -11.63 -8.81 10.97
C SER A 161 -10.15 -9.19 10.86
N GLY A 162 -9.73 -10.22 11.60
CA GLY A 162 -8.36 -10.74 11.57
C GLY A 162 -7.98 -11.29 10.19
N MET A 163 -8.87 -12.06 9.58
CA MET A 163 -8.70 -12.59 8.21
C MET A 163 -8.58 -11.46 7.19
N ALA A 164 -9.50 -10.49 7.22
CA ALA A 164 -9.49 -9.39 6.25
C ALA A 164 -8.25 -8.50 6.37
N SER A 165 -7.79 -8.23 7.60
CA SER A 165 -6.51 -7.53 7.85
C SER A 165 -5.30 -8.33 7.36
N GLY A 166 -5.32 -9.65 7.56
CA GLY A 166 -4.32 -10.58 7.04
C GLY A 166 -4.21 -10.53 5.51
N ILE A 167 -5.34 -10.66 4.81
CA ILE A 167 -5.40 -10.56 3.34
C ILE A 167 -4.86 -9.21 2.88
N ASN A 168 -5.29 -8.11 3.49
CA ASN A 168 -4.79 -6.77 3.16
C ASN A 168 -3.26 -6.69 3.30
N THR A 169 -2.70 -7.18 4.42
CA THR A 169 -1.25 -7.19 4.64
C THR A 169 -0.52 -8.05 3.61
N THR A 170 -1.07 -9.22 3.27
CA THR A 170 -0.51 -10.07 2.22
C THR A 170 -0.49 -9.35 0.87
N PHE A 171 -1.56 -8.68 0.46
CA PHE A 171 -1.60 -7.89 -0.78
C PHE A 171 -0.60 -6.73 -0.78
N ARG A 172 -0.39 -6.08 0.37
CA ARG A 172 0.67 -5.06 0.50
C ARG A 172 2.04 -5.67 0.21
N GLN A 173 2.37 -6.81 0.81
CA GLN A 173 3.66 -7.48 0.60
C GLN A 173 3.83 -7.99 -0.83
N ILE A 174 2.78 -8.55 -1.42
CA ILE A 174 2.77 -8.94 -2.84
C ILE A 174 3.01 -7.70 -3.73
N GLY A 175 2.43 -6.55 -3.37
CA GLY A 175 2.68 -5.26 -4.02
C GLY A 175 4.16 -4.89 -4.00
N ILE A 176 4.80 -4.88 -2.83
CA ILE A 176 6.24 -4.57 -2.69
C ILE A 176 7.07 -5.56 -3.53
N ALA A 177 6.86 -6.86 -3.36
CA ALA A 177 7.65 -7.89 -4.04
C ALA A 177 7.51 -7.80 -5.57
N THR A 178 6.28 -7.64 -6.07
CA THR A 178 6.00 -7.53 -7.51
C THR A 178 6.56 -6.23 -8.07
N GLY A 179 6.39 -5.11 -7.36
CA GLY A 179 6.94 -3.82 -7.72
C GLY A 179 8.47 -3.87 -7.82
N VAL A 180 9.15 -4.39 -6.80
CA VAL A 180 10.62 -4.51 -6.82
C VAL A 180 11.10 -5.40 -7.97
N ALA A 181 10.44 -6.55 -8.21
CA ALA A 181 10.82 -7.44 -9.32
C ALA A 181 10.63 -6.80 -10.69
N ALA A 182 9.49 -6.12 -10.91
CA ALA A 182 9.19 -5.46 -12.17
C ALA A 182 10.12 -4.26 -12.42
N LEU A 183 10.30 -3.40 -11.42
CA LEU A 183 11.23 -2.26 -11.49
C LEU A 183 12.66 -2.74 -11.69
N GLY A 184 13.06 -3.86 -11.07
CA GLY A 184 14.39 -4.44 -11.24
C GLY A 184 14.64 -4.94 -12.65
N SER A 185 13.64 -5.53 -13.28
CA SER A 185 13.71 -5.95 -14.68
C SER A 185 13.84 -4.75 -15.63
N ILE A 186 13.06 -3.69 -15.40
CA ILE A 186 13.15 -2.44 -16.17
C ILE A 186 14.51 -1.78 -15.95
N PHE A 187 14.96 -1.67 -14.70
CA PHE A 187 16.23 -1.09 -14.31
C PHE A 187 17.41 -1.85 -14.95
N ALA A 188 17.43 -3.17 -14.83
CA ALA A 188 18.48 -4.01 -15.42
C ALA A 188 18.54 -3.86 -16.95
N SER A 189 17.38 -3.73 -17.62
CA SER A 189 17.34 -3.51 -19.07
C SER A 189 17.95 -2.16 -19.48
N ARG A 190 17.74 -1.11 -18.68
CA ARG A 190 18.27 0.24 -18.93
C ARG A 190 19.73 0.42 -18.53
N MET A 191 20.21 -0.40 -17.60
CA MET A 191 21.61 -0.46 -17.22
C MET A 191 22.49 -1.25 -18.21
N ARG A 192 21.91 -1.91 -19.22
CA ARG A 192 22.68 -2.60 -20.25
C ARG A 192 23.55 -1.58 -21.02
N GLY A 193 24.85 -1.87 -21.11
CA GLY A 193 25.81 -0.99 -21.78
C GLY A 193 26.31 0.18 -20.93
N ALA A 194 25.88 0.31 -19.67
CA ALA A 194 26.46 1.29 -18.75
C ALA A 194 27.93 0.92 -18.48
N THR A 195 28.81 1.91 -18.61
CA THR A 195 30.23 1.77 -18.26
C THR A 195 30.48 2.40 -16.89
N ARG A 196 31.66 2.17 -16.30
CA ARG A 196 32.03 2.78 -15.01
C ARG A 196 31.96 4.31 -15.04
N ALA A 197 32.27 4.92 -16.19
CA ALA A 197 32.22 6.37 -16.39
C ALA A 197 30.79 6.91 -16.52
N THR A 198 29.85 6.12 -17.06
CA THR A 198 28.47 6.56 -17.30
C THR A 198 27.47 5.99 -16.29
N LEU A 199 27.93 5.19 -15.33
CA LEU A 199 27.09 4.46 -14.37
C LEU A 199 26.10 5.38 -13.65
N THR A 200 26.56 6.51 -13.10
CA THR A 200 25.71 7.44 -12.35
C THR A 200 24.65 8.10 -13.24
N ALA A 201 25.00 8.45 -14.48
CA ALA A 201 24.06 9.02 -15.44
C ALA A 201 23.01 8.00 -15.91
N HIS A 202 23.41 6.75 -16.19
CA HIS A 202 22.47 5.67 -16.50
C HIS A 202 21.55 5.36 -15.32
N TYR A 203 22.09 5.39 -14.10
CA TYR A 203 21.28 5.18 -12.90
C TYR A 203 20.23 6.30 -12.77
N ALA A 204 20.64 7.56 -12.84
CA ALA A 204 19.75 8.72 -12.70
C ALA A 204 18.61 8.71 -13.74
N THR A 205 18.94 8.48 -15.00
CA THR A 205 17.95 8.37 -16.09
C THR A 205 17.05 7.13 -15.97
N SER A 206 17.58 6.02 -15.45
CA SER A 206 16.78 4.84 -15.15
C SER A 206 15.80 5.11 -14.01
N LEU A 207 16.27 5.75 -12.93
CA LEU A 207 15.44 6.12 -11.79
C LEU A 207 14.32 7.07 -12.19
N ASP A 208 14.60 8.05 -13.05
CA ASP A 208 13.57 8.95 -13.61
C ASP A 208 12.45 8.19 -14.34
N ALA A 209 12.82 7.18 -15.14
CA ALA A 209 11.85 6.33 -15.83
C ALA A 209 11.07 5.44 -14.86
N LEU A 210 11.72 4.87 -13.85
CA LEU A 210 11.04 4.08 -12.80
C LEU A 210 10.02 4.95 -12.06
N LEU A 211 10.36 6.20 -11.71
CA LEU A 211 9.48 7.15 -11.04
C LEU A 211 8.22 7.44 -11.86
N LEU A 212 8.32 7.58 -13.18
CA LEU A 212 7.15 7.70 -14.05
C LEU A 212 6.30 6.43 -14.01
N VAL A 213 6.91 5.24 -14.12
CA VAL A 213 6.18 3.97 -14.10
C VAL A 213 5.41 3.81 -12.78
N VAL A 214 6.06 4.05 -11.64
CA VAL A 214 5.40 3.91 -10.34
C VAL A 214 4.35 4.98 -10.08
N ALA A 215 4.51 6.19 -10.62
CA ALA A 215 3.47 7.22 -10.56
C ALA A 215 2.21 6.79 -11.33
N LEU A 216 2.37 6.20 -12.53
CA LEU A 216 1.25 5.66 -13.30
C LEU A 216 0.58 4.48 -12.58
N VAL A 217 1.36 3.58 -11.96
CA VAL A 217 0.81 2.49 -11.13
C VAL A 217 0.00 3.04 -9.95
N ALA A 218 0.50 4.07 -9.25
CA ALA A 218 -0.23 4.70 -8.15
C ALA A 218 -1.54 5.35 -8.63
N LEU A 219 -1.52 6.09 -9.76
CA LEU A 219 -2.71 6.73 -10.32
C LEU A 219 -3.76 5.72 -10.80
N THR A 220 -3.33 4.67 -11.51
CA THR A 220 -4.23 3.63 -12.01
C THR A 220 -4.86 2.85 -10.86
N ALA A 221 -4.07 2.46 -9.85
CA ALA A 221 -4.59 1.83 -8.64
C ALA A 221 -5.58 2.75 -7.90
N GLY A 222 -5.28 4.05 -7.80
CA GLY A 222 -6.17 5.04 -7.20
C GLY A 222 -7.49 5.20 -7.96
N ALA A 223 -7.44 5.30 -9.28
CA ALA A 223 -8.63 5.39 -10.12
C ALA A 223 -9.51 4.13 -9.99
N ILE A 224 -8.88 2.94 -10.07
CA ILE A 224 -9.58 1.66 -9.91
C ILE A 224 -10.21 1.55 -8.51
N ALA A 225 -9.48 1.91 -7.46
CA ALA A 225 -9.98 1.90 -6.10
C ALA A 225 -11.18 2.86 -5.91
N VAL A 226 -11.13 4.07 -6.48
CA VAL A 226 -12.26 5.04 -6.40
C VAL A 226 -13.51 4.50 -7.12
N ILE A 227 -13.34 3.81 -8.24
CA ILE A 227 -14.43 3.20 -9.02
C ILE A 227 -15.04 2.01 -8.27
N LEU A 228 -14.22 1.16 -7.65
CA LEU A 228 -14.67 -0.05 -6.97
C LEU A 228 -15.22 0.20 -5.56
N ILE A 229 -14.67 1.17 -4.81
CA ILE A 229 -15.07 1.44 -3.43
C ILE A 229 -16.44 2.13 -3.40
N ARG A 230 -17.46 1.39 -2.97
CA ARG A 230 -18.85 1.82 -2.87
C ARG A 230 -19.26 1.95 -1.39
N PRO A 231 -19.79 3.10 -0.95
CA PRO A 231 -20.26 3.34 0.42
C PRO A 231 -21.32 2.37 0.93
N ARG A 232 -21.99 1.65 0.01
CA ARG A 232 -23.08 0.73 0.32
C ARG A 232 -22.60 -0.62 0.87
N ASP A 233 -21.31 -0.93 0.75
CA ASP A 233 -20.78 -2.25 1.10
C ASP A 233 -20.23 -2.32 2.54
N PHE A 234 -20.17 -1.19 3.25
CA PHE A 234 -19.74 -1.16 4.65
C PHE A 234 -20.79 -1.81 5.53
N HIS A 235 -20.35 -2.66 6.46
CA HIS A 235 -21.24 -3.17 7.50
C HIS A 235 -21.58 -2.00 8.42
N ASN A 236 -22.82 -1.49 8.32
CA ASN A 236 -23.37 -0.63 9.35
C ASN A 236 -23.59 -1.51 10.58
N ALA A 237 -22.62 -1.54 11.49
CA ALA A 237 -22.89 -2.04 12.82
C ALA A 237 -24.11 -1.27 13.37
N PRO A 238 -25.09 -1.94 13.99
CA PRO A 238 -26.12 -1.24 14.74
C PRO A 238 -25.45 -0.23 15.69
N PRO A 239 -26.04 0.97 15.90
CA PRO A 239 -25.51 1.90 16.88
C PRO A 239 -25.29 1.15 18.20
N PRO A 240 -24.19 1.42 18.94
CA PRO A 240 -24.00 0.80 20.24
C PRO A 240 -25.27 1.04 21.05
N THR A 241 -25.90 -0.04 21.49
CA THR A 241 -27.08 -0.01 22.34
C THR A 241 -26.75 0.92 23.50
N THR A 242 -27.47 2.05 23.58
CA THR A 242 -27.38 2.99 24.70
C THR A 242 -27.39 2.20 26.01
N GLY A 243 -26.53 2.57 26.97
CA GLY A 243 -26.21 1.79 28.17
C GLY A 243 -27.39 1.33 29.07
N ALA A 244 -28.63 1.68 28.72
CA ALA A 244 -29.86 1.13 29.29
C ALA A 244 -30.08 -0.36 28.92
N ASP A 245 -29.74 -0.80 27.71
CA ASP A 245 -29.93 -2.22 27.30
C ASP A 245 -28.87 -3.14 27.92
N GLN A 246 -27.65 -2.61 28.17
CA GLN A 246 -26.58 -3.34 28.86
C GLN A 246 -26.95 -3.61 30.33
N GLN A 247 -27.58 -2.63 31.00
CA GLN A 247 -28.10 -2.79 32.35
C GLN A 247 -29.29 -3.75 32.43
N ALA A 248 -30.09 -3.90 31.35
CA ALA A 248 -31.19 -4.85 31.30
C ALA A 248 -30.70 -6.31 31.19
N CYS A 249 -29.63 -6.56 30.41
CA CYS A 249 -29.00 -7.89 30.35
C CYS A 249 -28.26 -8.26 31.65
N ASP A 250 -27.62 -7.31 32.33
CA ASP A 250 -26.92 -7.58 33.60
C ASP A 250 -27.87 -7.80 34.79
N ASN A 251 -29.14 -7.38 34.70
CA ASN A 251 -30.14 -7.54 35.76
C ASN A 251 -31.06 -8.77 35.58
N GLU A 252 -30.81 -9.63 34.59
CA GLU A 252 -31.55 -10.88 34.46
C GLU A 252 -31.11 -11.83 35.60
N PRO A 253 -32.01 -12.23 36.53
CA PRO A 253 -31.62 -13.06 37.65
C PRO A 253 -31.20 -14.43 37.12
N VAL A 254 -29.95 -14.79 37.39
CA VAL A 254 -29.42 -16.14 37.16
C VAL A 254 -30.28 -17.12 37.96
N VAL A 255 -31.27 -17.72 37.31
CA VAL A 255 -32.07 -18.82 37.87
C VAL A 255 -31.15 -20.03 37.92
N VAL A 256 -30.48 -20.19 39.07
CA VAL A 256 -29.78 -21.43 39.43
C VAL A 256 -30.85 -22.49 39.66
N ALA A 257 -30.97 -23.41 38.70
CA ALA A 257 -31.71 -24.66 38.82
C ALA A 257 -30.72 -25.83 38.76
#